data_AF-A0A7Y2DZK7-F1
#
_entry.id   AF-A0A7Y2DZK7-F1
#
_cell.length_a   1.000
_cell.length_b   1.000
_cell.length_c   1.000
_cell.angle_alpha   90.00
_cell.angle_beta   90.00
_cell.angle_gamma   90.00
#
_symmetry.space_group_name_H-M   'P 1'
#
loop_
_entity.id
_entity.type
_entity.pdbx_description
1 polymer ?
#
loop_
_entity_poly.entity_id
_entity_poly.type
_entity_poly.pdbx_seq_one_letter_code
_entity_poly.pdbx_strand_id
1 'polypeptide(L)'
;IISELKPGRSVDLQDIKKEPIKKKELDELFKLSGSYEALFSRKARKYRILGLHEKNMSEEDYRKYLLEDYTFLKRPVIIANEEIFIGNNKESVAEAKVALKR
;
A
#
# COMPACT_ATOMS: atom_id res chain seq x y z
N ILE A 1 -13.76 7.88 1.01
CA ILE A 1 -13.05 6.57 0.92
C ILE A 1 -13.10 5.84 2.26
N ILE A 2 -12.46 6.30 3.35
CA ILE A 2 -12.56 5.64 4.68
C ILE A 2 -14.01 5.61 5.23
N SER A 3 -14.80 6.66 5.02
CA SER A 3 -16.22 6.66 5.41
C SER A 3 -17.11 5.66 4.66
N GLU A 4 -16.68 5.16 3.50
CA GLU A 4 -17.46 4.18 2.73
C GLU A 4 -17.19 2.73 3.15
N LEU A 5 -15.99 2.46 3.66
CA LEU A 5 -15.59 1.11 4.07
C LEU A 5 -16.27 0.67 5.36
N LYS A 6 -16.78 1.60 6.20
CA LYS A 6 -17.34 1.32 7.54
C LYS A 6 -16.58 0.17 8.22
N PRO A 7 -15.26 0.31 8.41
CA PRO A 7 -14.46 -0.72 9.08
C PRO A 7 -15.18 -1.09 10.37
N GLY A 8 -15.60 -2.36 10.50
CA GLY A 8 -16.12 -2.86 11.76
C GLY A 8 -15.07 -2.70 12.86
N ARG A 9 -15.45 -2.94 14.12
CA ARG A 9 -14.56 -2.86 15.29
C ARG A 9 -13.26 -3.68 15.19
N SER A 10 -13.13 -4.56 14.20
CA SER A 10 -11.98 -5.45 13.97
C SER A 10 -11.00 -4.98 12.89
N VAL A 11 -11.17 -3.80 12.30
CA VAL A 11 -10.23 -3.27 11.30
C VAL A 11 -9.34 -2.21 11.92
N ASP A 12 -8.04 -2.47 11.92
CA ASP A 12 -7.05 -1.51 12.43
C ASP A 12 -6.73 -0.47 11.34
N LEU A 13 -6.94 0.81 11.67
CA LEU A 13 -6.67 1.91 10.76
C LEU A 13 -5.33 2.54 11.11
N GLN A 14 -4.30 2.16 10.36
CA GLN A 14 -2.97 2.75 10.51
C GLN A 14 -2.82 3.99 9.61
N ASP A 15 -2.58 5.15 10.22
CA ASP A 15 -2.24 6.36 9.47
C ASP A 15 -0.74 6.43 9.21
N ILE A 16 -0.32 5.96 8.04
CA ILE A 16 1.10 5.94 7.63
C ILE A 16 1.74 7.33 7.52
N LYS A 17 0.96 8.43 7.56
CA LYS A 17 1.52 9.78 7.60
C LYS A 17 1.99 10.15 9.00
N LYS A 18 1.29 9.67 10.03
CA LYS A 18 1.65 9.88 11.43
C LYS A 18 2.62 8.82 11.91
N GLU A 19 2.35 7.57 11.56
CA GLU A 19 3.15 6.42 11.97
C GLU A 19 3.69 5.70 10.73
N PRO A 20 4.94 5.99 10.31
CA PRO A 20 5.50 5.41 9.11
C PRO A 20 5.57 3.88 9.21
N ILE A 21 5.41 3.22 8.05
CA ILE A 21 5.43 1.77 7.98
C ILE A 21 6.77 1.21 8.47
N LYS A 22 6.73 0.23 9.37
CA LYS A 22 7.94 -0.43 9.87
C LYS A 22 8.43 -1.45 8.85
N LYS A 23 9.73 -1.74 8.88
CA LYS A 23 10.35 -2.79 8.05
C LYS A 23 9.64 -4.14 8.14
N LYS A 24 9.16 -4.51 9.33
CA LYS A 24 8.42 -5.77 9.56
C LYS A 24 7.09 -5.78 8.82
N GLU A 25 6.32 -4.71 8.95
CA GLU A 25 5.01 -4.59 8.29
C GLU A 25 5.15 -4.53 6.77
N LEU A 26 6.17 -3.82 6.28
CA LEU A 26 6.46 -3.78 4.85
C LEU A 26 6.83 -5.17 4.29
N ASP A 27 7.49 -6.02 5.09
CA ASP A 27 7.79 -7.41 4.74
C ASP A 27 6.53 -8.28 4.67
N GLU A 28 5.57 -8.06 5.59
CA GLU A 28 4.27 -8.72 5.54
C GLU A 28 3.47 -8.30 4.32
N LEU A 29 3.44 -7.00 4.00
CA LEU A 29 2.82 -6.50 2.77
C LEU A 29 3.49 -7.10 1.53
N PHE A 30 4.81 -7.27 1.55
CA PHE A 30 5.56 -7.90 0.47
C PHE A 30 5.15 -9.37 0.30
N LYS A 31 5.03 -10.14 1.38
CA LYS A 31 4.57 -11.54 1.31
C LYS A 31 3.18 -11.68 0.67
N LEU A 32 2.28 -10.75 0.99
CA LEU A 32 0.93 -10.75 0.45
C LEU A 32 0.87 -10.23 -0.99
N SER A 33 1.65 -9.21 -1.33
CA SER A 33 1.62 -8.56 -2.66
C SER A 33 2.54 -9.21 -3.69
N GLY A 34 3.49 -10.03 -3.24
CA GLY A 34 4.50 -10.68 -4.05
C GLY A 34 5.66 -9.79 -4.50
N SER A 35 5.54 -8.46 -4.46
CA SER A 35 6.62 -7.54 -4.88
C SER A 35 6.49 -6.14 -4.28
N TYR A 36 7.61 -5.49 -3.95
CA TYR A 36 7.59 -4.10 -3.47
C TYR A 36 7.07 -3.13 -4.53
N GLU A 37 7.29 -3.45 -5.81
CA GLU A 37 6.76 -2.69 -6.94
C GLU A 37 5.22 -2.63 -6.93
N ALA A 38 4.55 -3.71 -6.53
CA ALA A 38 3.09 -3.77 -6.47
C ALA A 38 2.54 -2.75 -5.47
N LEU A 39 3.24 -2.56 -4.35
CA LEU A 39 2.94 -1.58 -3.29
C LEU A 39 3.34 -0.15 -3.69
N PHE A 40 4.24 0.00 -4.65
CA PHE A 40 4.84 1.28 -5.01
C PHE A 40 3.96 2.12 -5.96
N SER A 41 3.81 3.39 -5.64
CA SER A 41 3.01 4.38 -6.35
C SER A 41 3.87 5.22 -7.29
N ARG A 42 3.90 4.81 -8.56
CA ARG A 42 4.52 5.58 -9.65
C ARG A 42 3.82 6.92 -9.94
N LYS A 43 2.65 7.16 -9.35
CA LYS A 43 1.91 8.43 -9.46
C LYS A 43 2.43 9.51 -8.51
N ALA A 44 3.30 9.18 -7.56
CA ALA A 44 3.86 10.15 -6.63
C ALA A 44 4.62 11.26 -7.37
N ARG A 45 4.40 12.53 -7.01
CA ARG A 45 5.14 13.66 -7.60
C ARG A 45 6.66 13.49 -7.42
N LYS A 46 7.07 12.96 -6.26
CA LYS A 46 8.48 12.63 -5.95
C LYS A 46 9.08 11.62 -6.92
N TYR A 47 8.31 10.67 -7.45
CA TYR A 47 8.80 9.69 -8.42
C TYR A 47 9.35 10.37 -9.69
N ARG A 48 8.64 11.40 -10.16
CA ARG A 48 9.10 12.23 -11.30
C ARG A 48 10.23 13.18 -10.90
N ILE A 49 10.10 13.87 -9.76
CA ILE A 49 11.11 14.85 -9.30
C ILE A 49 12.49 14.20 -9.07
N LEU A 50 12.52 13.00 -8.51
CA LEU A 50 13.76 12.26 -8.23
C LEU A 50 14.32 11.54 -9.47
N GLY A 51 13.67 11.66 -10.64
CA GLY A 51 14.10 10.98 -11.86
C GLY A 51 13.98 9.45 -11.78
N LEU A 52 13.19 8.91 -10.85
CA LEU A 52 13.05 7.46 -10.64
C LEU A 52 12.40 6.75 -11.83
N HIS A 53 11.64 7.50 -12.63
CA HIS A 53 11.05 7.03 -13.89
C HIS A 53 12.08 6.75 -15.00
N GLU A 54 13.28 7.33 -14.91
CA GLU A 54 14.37 7.11 -15.86
C GLU A 54 15.42 6.13 -15.32
N LYS A 55 15.28 5.71 -14.04
CA LYS A 55 16.17 4.75 -13.40
C LYS A 55 15.58 3.35 -13.47
N ASN A 56 16.47 2.37 -13.63
CA ASN A 56 16.11 0.97 -13.36
C ASN A 56 16.01 0.80 -11.84
N MET A 57 14.79 0.68 -11.35
CA MET A 57 14.49 0.46 -9.94
C MET A 57 14.49 -1.04 -9.66
N SER A 58 15.32 -1.49 -8.71
CA SER A 58 15.25 -2.87 -8.21
C SER A 58 14.25 -2.98 -7.06
N GLU A 59 13.89 -4.21 -6.68
CA GLU A 59 13.02 -4.45 -5.53
C GLU A 59 13.54 -3.82 -4.23
N GLU A 60 14.86 -3.85 -4.03
CA GLU A 60 15.51 -3.23 -2.88
C GLU A 60 15.35 -1.70 -2.87
N ASP A 61 15.41 -1.06 -4.04
CA ASP A 61 15.16 0.37 -4.15
C ASP A 61 13.70 0.68 -3.80
N TYR A 62 12.74 -0.06 -4.36
CA TYR A 62 11.32 0.14 -4.04
C TYR A 62 11.07 0.03 -2.54
N ARG A 63 11.65 -0.99 -1.88
CA ARG A 63 11.59 -1.13 -0.42
C ARG A 63 12.17 0.09 0.30
N LYS A 64 13.33 0.59 -0.14
CA LYS A 64 13.98 1.75 0.44
C LYS A 64 13.10 3.00 0.33
N TYR A 65 12.55 3.29 -0.84
CA TYR A 65 11.67 4.44 -1.03
C TYR A 65 10.34 4.31 -0.27
N LEU A 66 9.79 3.10 -0.16
CA LEU A 66 8.59 2.84 0.65
C LEU A 66 8.82 3.12 2.15
N LEU A 67 10.03 2.86 2.65
CA LEU A 67 10.44 3.18 4.02
C LEU A 67 10.81 4.66 4.21
N GLU A 68 11.41 5.28 3.20
CA GLU A 68 11.78 6.70 3.25
C GLU A 68 10.54 7.60 3.23
N ASP A 69 9.56 7.32 2.36
CA ASP A 69 8.40 8.18 2.23
C ASP A 69 7.12 7.41 1.91
N TYR A 70 6.16 7.52 2.82
CA TYR A 70 4.83 6.94 2.69
C TYR A 70 4.09 7.42 1.42
N THR A 71 4.50 8.53 0.79
CA THR A 71 3.89 9.00 -0.45
C THR A 71 4.07 8.01 -1.60
N PHE A 72 5.09 7.17 -1.52
CA PHE A 72 5.36 6.11 -2.47
C PHE A 72 4.50 4.88 -2.23
N LEU A 73 3.81 4.73 -1.10
CA LEU A 73 2.87 3.63 -0.92
C LEU A 73 1.56 3.94 -1.67
N LYS A 74 1.09 2.99 -2.48
CA LYS A 74 -0.25 3.04 -3.09
C LYS A 74 -1.30 3.02 -1.98
N ARG A 75 -2.26 3.93 -2.04
CA ARG A 75 -3.29 4.09 -1.00
C ARG A 75 -4.69 4.04 -1.61
N PRO A 76 -5.68 3.45 -0.91
CA PRO A 76 -5.55 2.68 0.34
C PRO A 76 -4.85 1.32 0.13
N VAL A 77 -4.22 0.80 1.17
CA VAL A 77 -3.83 -0.62 1.27
C VAL A 77 -4.79 -1.25 2.25
N ILE A 78 -5.44 -2.35 1.87
CA ILE A 78 -6.39 -3.07 2.71
C ILE A 78 -5.96 -4.52 2.74
N ILE A 79 -5.91 -5.13 3.92
CA ILE A 79 -5.59 -6.55 4.08
C ILE A 79 -6.83 -7.21 4.68
N ALA A 80 -7.32 -8.28 4.06
CA ALA A 80 -8.46 -9.03 4.56
C ALA A 80 -8.32 -10.52 4.17
N ASN A 81 -8.49 -11.44 5.13
CA ASN A 81 -8.39 -12.90 4.91
C ASN A 81 -7.12 -13.35 4.16
N GLU A 82 -5.94 -12.82 4.55
CA GLU A 82 -4.66 -13.10 3.85
C GLU A 82 -4.59 -12.61 2.40
N GLU A 83 -5.55 -11.80 1.95
CA GLU A 83 -5.49 -11.10 0.66
C GLU A 83 -5.18 -9.62 0.86
N ILE A 84 -4.39 -9.05 -0.06
CA ILE A 84 -4.03 -7.63 -0.05
C ILE A 84 -4.65 -6.91 -1.25
N PHE A 85 -5.35 -5.82 -0.95
CA PHE A 85 -5.99 -4.94 -1.92
C PHE A 85 -5.27 -3.59 -1.92
N ILE A 86 -4.64 -3.27 -3.04
CA ILE A 86 -3.77 -2.11 -3.17
C ILE A 86 -4.38 -1.11 -4.16
N GLY A 87 -4.77 0.05 -3.66
CA GLY A 87 -5.30 1.17 -4.44
C GLY A 87 -6.82 1.29 -4.39
N ASN A 88 -7.31 2.41 -4.93
CA ASN A 88 -8.75 2.75 -4.96
C ASN A 88 -9.40 2.33 -6.28
N ASN A 89 -9.02 1.18 -6.83
CA ASN A 89 -9.71 0.65 -7.99
C ASN A 89 -11.08 0.12 -7.54
N LYS A 90 -12.12 0.36 -8.35
CA LYS A 90 -13.49 -0.08 -8.04
C LYS A 90 -13.55 -1.58 -7.73
N GLU A 91 -12.79 -2.38 -8.47
CA GLU A 91 -12.68 -3.83 -8.29
C GLU A 91 -12.06 -4.17 -6.93
N SER A 92 -10.84 -3.69 -6.65
CA SER A 92 -10.15 -3.95 -5.37
C SER A 92 -10.92 -3.45 -4.15
N VAL A 93 -11.64 -2.33 -4.25
CA VAL A 93 -12.50 -1.82 -3.16
C VAL A 93 -13.74 -2.69 -2.97
N ALA A 94 -14.33 -3.20 -4.05
CA ALA A 94 -15.47 -4.09 -3.97
C ALA A 94 -15.08 -5.44 -3.34
N GLU A 95 -13.95 -6.02 -3.77
CA GLU A 95 -13.42 -7.27 -3.22
C GLU A 95 -13.03 -7.11 -1.74
N ALA A 96 -12.30 -6.05 -1.39
CA ALA A 96 -11.99 -5.74 0.01
C ALA A 96 -13.26 -5.62 0.87
N LYS A 97 -14.33 -5.02 0.34
CA LYS A 97 -15.60 -4.89 1.05
C LYS A 97 -16.32 -6.22 1.24
N VAL A 98 -16.19 -7.15 0.29
CA VAL A 98 -16.70 -8.52 0.41
C VAL A 98 -15.89 -9.30 1.44
N ALA A 99 -14.56 -9.21 1.37
CA ALA A 99 -13.66 -9.88 2.30
C ALA A 99 -13.82 -9.40 3.74
N LEU A 100 -14.05 -8.10 3.97
CA LEU A 100 -14.32 -7.51 5.29
C LEU A 100 -15.71 -7.85 5.86
N LYS A 101 -16.63 -8.37 5.04
CA LYS A 101 -17.99 -8.73 5.43
C LYS A 101 -18.18 -10.23 5.71
N ARG A 102 -17.23 -11.07 5.32
CA ARG A 102 -17.20 -12.49 5.68
C ARG A 102 -16.78 -12.65 7.14
#